data_AF-A0A9E4T5Z6-F1
#
_entry.id   AF-A0A9E4T5Z6-F1
#
_cell.length_a   1.000
_cell.length_b   1.000
_cell.length_c   1.000
_cell.angle_alpha   90.00
_cell.angle_beta   90.00
_cell.angle_gamma   90.00
#
_symmetry.space_group_name_H-M   'P 1'
#
loop_
_entity.id
_entity.type
_entity.pdbx_description
1 polymer ?
#
loop_
_entity_poly.entity_id
_entity_poly.type
_entity_poly.pdbx_seq_one_letter_code
_entity_poly.pdbx_strand_id
1 'polypeptide(L)'
;MKSEPIPEADRQDKARLRRARRRISQLQATEREAYLDRLANAVTPGAGFFLYALLCGALIGLGYRYDQRALLIAGALLAPRLGPVAGLSLAAVSGSVRFFLRMSVALALGVLLVAVAAGLVFGLALGSDTVSLLPYEHTKLNLVDFGLLLTGAVVMAIVLARSERLAGVASVAVAYSLFLPLGAAGAGLVLSESELVQGAALTFVLHLTWAVAAGLFTLVLMGFRPLTGSGRSLAAAIVMMGLLGVVSALGFGTSVLAALPTPTPTPTLTPTVTATPTATATLTVTPTPTATHTATSTATNTPTLTPTPPSAIVLGTNFRGAILRDKPDGAPVDFVAEREPLLIIGGPEPSAGQLWWLVRREDGSEGWLLGDFLATVTPTGS
;
A
#
# COMPACT_ATOMS: atom_id res chain seq x y z
N MET A 1 35.64 51.42 13.35
CA MET A 1 34.94 50.82 12.19
C MET A 1 33.63 51.56 12.00
N LYS A 2 33.54 52.38 10.94
CA LYS A 2 32.36 53.20 10.62
C LYS A 2 31.35 52.26 9.96
N SER A 3 30.20 52.06 10.59
CA SER A 3 29.11 51.24 10.05
C SER A 3 28.58 51.86 8.76
N GLU A 4 28.82 51.18 7.65
CA GLU A 4 28.36 51.57 6.33
C GLU A 4 26.82 51.54 6.28
N PRO A 5 26.16 52.64 5.89
CA PRO A 5 24.70 52.70 5.91
C PRO A 5 24.13 51.84 4.78
N ILE A 6 23.29 50.86 5.15
CA ILE A 6 22.57 49.99 4.22
C ILE A 6 21.93 50.84 3.10
N PRO A 7 22.18 50.52 1.81
CA PRO A 7 21.66 51.24 0.66
C PRO A 7 20.13 51.38 0.73
N GLU A 8 19.62 52.56 0.36
CA GLU A 8 18.20 52.93 0.48
C GLU A 8 17.27 51.98 -0.30
N ALA A 9 17.75 51.43 -1.42
CA ALA A 9 17.05 50.43 -2.23
C ALA A 9 16.76 49.13 -1.45
N ASP A 10 17.71 48.66 -0.62
CA ASP A 10 17.57 47.42 0.15
C ASP A 10 16.61 47.60 1.36
N ARG A 11 16.48 48.83 1.89
CA ARG A 11 15.44 49.16 2.88
C ARG A 11 14.06 49.20 2.23
N GLN A 12 13.94 49.73 1.02
CA GLN A 12 12.67 49.80 0.30
C GLN A 12 12.17 48.40 -0.09
N ASP A 13 13.06 47.49 -0.47
CA ASP A 13 12.70 46.09 -0.75
C ASP A 13 12.33 45.30 0.51
N LYS A 14 13.08 45.44 1.61
CA LYS A 14 12.68 44.85 2.90
C LYS A 14 11.38 45.44 3.44
N ALA A 15 11.12 46.73 3.22
CA ALA A 15 9.85 47.38 3.57
C ALA A 15 8.70 46.94 2.65
N ARG A 16 8.94 46.75 1.35
CA ARG A 16 7.97 46.19 0.38
C ARG A 16 7.63 44.75 0.72
N LEU A 17 8.63 43.92 1.08
CA LEU A 17 8.44 42.53 1.52
C LEU A 17 7.70 42.46 2.87
N ARG A 18 7.99 43.36 3.83
CA ARG A 18 7.22 43.51 5.08
C ARG A 18 5.78 43.97 4.84
N ARG A 19 5.54 44.85 3.85
CA ARG A 19 4.18 45.27 3.42
C ARG A 19 3.45 44.18 2.64
N ALA A 20 4.13 43.35 1.88
CA ALA A 20 3.54 42.21 1.18
C ALA A 20 3.11 41.10 2.16
N ARG A 21 3.89 40.88 3.23
CA ARG A 21 3.59 39.88 4.26
C ARG A 21 2.44 40.27 5.21
N ARG A 22 2.09 41.55 5.30
CA ARG A 22 0.94 42.08 6.07
C ARG A 22 -0.38 42.15 5.27
N ARG A 23 -0.37 41.83 3.96
CA ARG A 23 -1.49 42.21 3.06
C ARG A 23 -2.71 41.29 3.06
N ILE A 24 -2.66 40.08 3.60
CA ILE A 24 -3.87 39.21 3.61
C ILE A 24 -4.93 39.72 4.60
N SER A 25 -4.53 40.43 5.67
CA SER A 25 -5.47 40.96 6.68
C SER A 25 -6.08 42.32 6.35
N GLN A 26 -5.69 42.96 5.23
CA GLN A 26 -6.13 44.32 4.85
C GLN A 26 -6.64 44.41 3.40
N LEU A 27 -6.93 43.28 2.74
CA LEU A 27 -7.69 43.31 1.49
C LEU A 27 -9.09 43.84 1.80
N GLN A 28 -9.61 44.74 0.95
CA GLN A 28 -11.03 45.10 1.01
C GLN A 28 -11.86 43.81 0.90
N ALA A 29 -13.04 43.76 1.55
CA ALA A 29 -13.85 42.53 1.61
C ALA A 29 -14.09 41.93 0.19
N THR A 30 -14.29 42.80 -0.79
CA THR A 30 -14.44 42.49 -2.22
C THR A 30 -13.21 41.84 -2.85
N GLU A 31 -12.00 42.33 -2.57
CA GLU A 31 -10.74 41.76 -3.08
C GLU A 31 -10.47 40.37 -2.49
N ARG A 32 -10.83 40.19 -1.22
CA ARG A 32 -10.70 38.89 -0.54
C ARG A 32 -11.68 37.86 -1.08
N GLU A 33 -12.92 38.26 -1.35
CA GLU A 33 -13.91 37.41 -2.02
C GLU A 33 -13.43 36.99 -3.41
N ALA A 34 -12.97 37.94 -4.23
CA ALA A 34 -12.45 37.65 -5.56
C ALA A 34 -11.23 36.69 -5.53
N TYR A 35 -10.37 36.81 -4.52
CA TYR A 35 -9.26 35.87 -4.32
C TYR A 35 -9.73 34.46 -3.95
N LEU A 36 -10.69 34.33 -3.03
CA LEU A 36 -11.26 33.03 -2.66
C LEU A 36 -12.00 32.38 -3.83
N ASP A 37 -12.67 33.16 -4.67
CA ASP A 37 -13.31 32.65 -5.89
C ASP A 37 -12.27 32.08 -6.87
N ARG A 38 -11.12 32.72 -7.04
CA ARG A 38 -10.03 32.16 -7.86
C ARG A 38 -9.49 30.84 -7.30
N LEU A 39 -9.30 30.76 -5.98
CA LEU A 39 -8.90 29.50 -5.35
C LEU A 39 -9.97 28.41 -5.48
N ALA A 40 -11.24 28.76 -5.27
CA ALA A 40 -12.37 27.85 -5.42
C ALA A 40 -12.47 27.32 -6.86
N ASN A 41 -12.27 28.17 -7.85
CA ASN A 41 -12.20 27.78 -9.26
C ASN A 41 -11.00 26.86 -9.54
N ALA A 42 -9.82 27.13 -8.96
CA ALA A 42 -8.61 26.33 -9.16
C ALA A 42 -8.72 24.90 -8.63
N VAL A 43 -9.54 24.68 -7.59
CA VAL A 43 -9.73 23.36 -6.96
C VAL A 43 -11.00 22.63 -7.42
N THR A 44 -11.87 23.30 -8.19
CA THR A 44 -13.09 22.68 -8.71
C THR A 44 -12.73 21.70 -9.82
N PRO A 45 -13.11 20.41 -9.70
CA PRO A 45 -12.78 19.41 -10.70
C PRO A 45 -13.61 19.61 -11.98
N GLY A 46 -12.93 19.60 -13.13
CA GLY A 46 -13.56 19.49 -14.45
C GLY A 46 -13.71 18.03 -14.89
N ALA A 47 -14.25 17.80 -16.10
CA ALA A 47 -14.46 16.45 -16.65
C ALA A 47 -13.18 15.59 -16.67
N GLY A 48 -12.02 16.21 -16.93
CA GLY A 48 -10.73 15.51 -16.93
C GLY A 48 -10.41 14.83 -15.59
N PHE A 49 -10.84 15.39 -14.45
CA PHE A 49 -10.64 14.76 -13.14
C PHE A 49 -11.23 13.34 -13.10
N PHE A 50 -12.46 13.17 -13.61
CA PHE A 50 -13.15 11.89 -13.60
C PHE A 50 -12.58 10.91 -14.62
N LEU A 51 -12.15 11.39 -15.79
CA LEU A 51 -11.46 10.56 -16.78
C LEU A 51 -10.14 10.01 -16.23
N TYR A 52 -9.29 10.88 -15.67
CA TYR A 52 -8.04 10.45 -15.06
C TYR A 52 -8.26 9.56 -13.83
N ALA A 53 -9.34 9.76 -13.07
CA ALA A 53 -9.72 8.86 -11.97
C ALA A 53 -9.98 7.43 -12.47
N LEU A 54 -10.71 7.28 -13.58
CA LEU A 54 -10.99 5.98 -14.19
C LEU A 54 -9.73 5.31 -14.74
N LEU A 55 -8.88 6.08 -15.45
CA LEU A 55 -7.59 5.58 -15.97
C LEU A 55 -6.62 5.17 -14.85
N CYS A 56 -6.54 5.98 -13.80
CA CYS A 56 -5.77 5.68 -12.60
C CYS A 56 -6.23 4.39 -11.93
N GLY A 57 -7.55 4.23 -11.72
CA GLY A 57 -8.13 3.02 -11.17
C GLY A 57 -7.80 1.80 -12.02
N ALA A 58 -7.95 1.89 -13.35
CA ALA A 58 -7.61 0.81 -14.26
C ALA A 58 -6.13 0.38 -14.15
N LEU A 59 -5.18 1.32 -14.11
CA LEU A 59 -3.76 1.02 -13.96
C LEU A 59 -3.45 0.39 -12.60
N ILE A 60 -4.06 0.87 -11.52
CA ILE A 60 -3.92 0.28 -10.19
C ILE A 60 -4.47 -1.16 -10.18
N GLY A 61 -5.64 -1.38 -10.81
CA GLY A 61 -6.23 -2.72 -10.98
C GLY A 61 -5.29 -3.68 -11.72
N LEU A 62 -4.68 -3.24 -12.84
CA LEU A 62 -3.67 -4.03 -13.56
C LEU A 62 -2.43 -4.29 -12.69
N GLY A 63 -1.96 -3.29 -11.95
CA GLY A 63 -0.81 -3.41 -11.07
C GLY A 63 -1.04 -4.45 -9.99
N TYR A 64 -2.22 -4.45 -9.36
CA TYR A 64 -2.60 -5.53 -8.45
C TYR A 64 -2.75 -6.86 -9.17
N ARG A 65 -3.43 -6.91 -10.31
CA ARG A 65 -3.69 -8.17 -11.04
C ARG A 65 -2.41 -8.91 -11.43
N TYR A 66 -1.40 -8.18 -11.90
CA TYR A 66 -0.15 -8.75 -12.40
C TYR A 66 1.03 -8.63 -11.42
N ASP A 67 0.77 -8.25 -10.18
CA ASP A 67 1.79 -8.04 -9.13
C ASP A 67 2.92 -7.08 -9.57
N GLN A 68 2.54 -5.98 -10.24
CA GLN A 68 3.46 -4.99 -10.81
C GLN A 68 3.39 -3.64 -10.08
N ARG A 69 4.36 -3.37 -9.19
CA ARG A 69 4.51 -2.07 -8.51
C ARG A 69 4.67 -0.89 -9.48
N ALA A 70 5.30 -1.11 -10.63
CA ALA A 70 5.48 -0.08 -11.65
C ALA A 70 4.15 0.46 -12.19
N LEU A 71 3.13 -0.40 -12.32
CA LEU A 71 1.79 0.00 -12.75
C LEU A 71 1.05 0.78 -11.66
N LEU A 72 1.28 0.48 -10.38
CA LEU A 72 0.77 1.29 -9.27
C LEU A 72 1.33 2.72 -9.31
N ILE A 73 2.65 2.84 -9.52
CA ILE A 73 3.33 4.15 -9.65
C ILE A 73 2.82 4.89 -10.90
N ALA A 74 2.69 4.20 -12.03
CA ALA A 74 2.14 4.79 -13.26
C ALA A 74 0.70 5.29 -13.05
N GLY A 75 -0.14 4.53 -12.34
CA GLY A 75 -1.48 4.95 -11.94
C GLY A 75 -1.45 6.22 -11.10
N ALA A 76 -0.60 6.27 -10.07
CA ALA A 76 -0.45 7.45 -9.22
C ALA A 76 0.08 8.69 -9.98
N LEU A 77 0.97 8.50 -10.96
CA LEU A 77 1.47 9.58 -11.82
C LEU A 77 0.39 10.11 -12.78
N LEU A 78 -0.48 9.21 -13.27
CA LEU A 78 -1.61 9.55 -14.14
C LEU A 78 -2.81 10.07 -13.36
N ALA A 79 -2.77 10.01 -12.03
CA ALA A 79 -3.86 10.40 -11.16
C ALA A 79 -4.33 11.84 -11.42
N PRO A 80 -5.64 12.11 -11.29
CA PRO A 80 -6.16 13.46 -11.40
C PRO A 80 -5.55 14.39 -10.36
N ARG A 81 -5.49 15.68 -10.71
CA ARG A 81 -5.15 16.72 -9.73
C ARG A 81 -6.21 16.73 -8.63
N LEU A 82 -5.80 16.51 -7.38
CA LEU A 82 -6.67 16.35 -6.22
C LEU A 82 -7.24 17.67 -5.70
N GLY A 83 -7.83 18.44 -6.61
CA GLY A 83 -8.57 19.66 -6.32
C GLY A 83 -9.59 19.47 -5.22
N PRO A 84 -10.46 18.43 -5.26
CA PRO A 84 -11.43 18.19 -4.19
C PRO A 84 -10.82 18.08 -2.78
N VAL A 85 -9.65 17.45 -2.62
CA VAL A 85 -8.97 17.33 -1.32
C VAL A 85 -8.50 18.70 -0.82
N ALA A 86 -7.84 19.48 -1.69
CA ALA A 86 -7.43 20.85 -1.35
C ALA A 86 -8.65 21.78 -1.14
N GLY A 87 -9.72 21.55 -1.90
CA GLY A 87 -10.99 22.26 -1.82
C GLY A 87 -11.73 22.00 -0.51
N LEU A 88 -11.67 20.78 0.04
CA LEU A 88 -12.17 20.49 1.38
C LEU A 88 -11.41 21.27 2.45
N SER A 89 -10.09 21.34 2.36
CA SER A 89 -9.27 22.16 3.27
C SER A 89 -9.61 23.65 3.15
N LEU A 90 -9.77 24.16 1.93
CA LEU A 90 -10.16 25.54 1.67
C LEU A 90 -11.58 25.85 2.14
N ALA A 91 -12.53 24.93 1.94
CA ALA A 91 -13.91 25.06 2.39
C ALA A 91 -13.99 25.09 3.92
N ALA A 92 -13.21 24.23 4.58
CA ALA A 92 -13.08 24.20 6.03
C ALA A 92 -12.51 25.52 6.58
N VAL A 93 -11.47 26.07 5.97
CA VAL A 93 -10.86 27.33 6.44
C VAL A 93 -11.72 28.57 6.13
N SER A 94 -12.43 28.57 5.01
CA SER A 94 -13.31 29.67 4.59
C SER A 94 -14.67 29.64 5.30
N GLY A 95 -15.11 28.45 5.76
CA GLY A 95 -16.39 28.25 6.45
C GLY A 95 -17.59 28.09 5.52
N SER A 96 -17.38 27.77 4.24
CA SER A 96 -18.46 27.62 3.26
C SER A 96 -18.97 26.18 3.20
N VAL A 97 -20.10 25.90 3.85
CA VAL A 97 -20.73 24.56 3.87
C VAL A 97 -21.14 24.09 2.48
N ARG A 98 -21.71 24.98 1.65
CA ARG A 98 -22.12 24.64 0.28
C ARG A 98 -20.92 24.22 -0.57
N PHE A 99 -19.80 24.94 -0.45
CA PHE A 99 -18.57 24.60 -1.15
C PHE A 99 -17.94 23.32 -0.60
N PHE A 100 -17.97 23.12 0.71
CA PHE A 100 -17.52 21.87 1.36
C PHE A 100 -18.27 20.66 0.80
N LEU A 101 -19.61 20.69 0.83
CA LEU A 101 -20.44 19.59 0.31
C LEU A 101 -20.20 19.34 -1.19
N ARG A 102 -20.06 20.40 -1.99
CA ARG A 102 -19.74 20.28 -3.42
C ARG A 102 -18.40 19.55 -3.63
N MET A 103 -17.38 19.87 -2.85
CA MET A 103 -16.08 19.19 -2.91
C MET A 103 -16.14 17.76 -2.38
N SER A 104 -16.92 17.50 -1.31
CA SER A 104 -17.16 16.15 -0.80
C SER A 104 -17.82 15.25 -1.85
N VAL A 105 -18.87 15.73 -2.52
CA VAL A 105 -19.57 14.97 -3.57
C VAL A 105 -18.63 14.70 -4.74
N ALA A 106 -17.87 15.69 -5.19
CA ALA A 106 -16.95 15.50 -6.31
C ALA A 106 -15.81 14.52 -5.96
N LEU A 107 -15.29 14.57 -4.72
CA LEU A 107 -14.34 13.59 -4.22
C LEU A 107 -14.95 12.20 -4.15
N ALA A 108 -16.15 12.05 -3.58
CA ALA A 108 -16.83 10.76 -3.45
C ALA A 108 -17.08 10.10 -4.83
N LEU A 109 -17.48 10.88 -5.83
CA LEU A 109 -17.60 10.39 -7.21
C LEU A 109 -16.25 9.94 -7.78
N GLY A 110 -15.18 10.71 -7.58
CA GLY A 110 -13.83 10.31 -8.02
C GLY A 110 -13.34 9.04 -7.33
N VAL A 111 -13.57 8.93 -6.02
CA VAL A 111 -13.24 7.76 -5.20
C VAL A 111 -13.98 6.52 -5.70
N LEU A 112 -15.29 6.65 -5.95
CA LEU A 112 -16.09 5.57 -6.50
C LEU A 112 -15.55 5.11 -7.87
N LEU A 113 -15.21 6.04 -8.76
CA LEU A 113 -14.66 5.71 -10.08
C LEU A 113 -13.31 4.97 -9.97
N VAL A 114 -12.40 5.41 -9.11
CA VAL A 114 -11.11 4.73 -8.90
C VAL A 114 -11.34 3.31 -8.38
N ALA A 115 -12.15 3.15 -7.33
CA ALA A 115 -12.41 1.85 -6.70
C ALA A 115 -13.08 0.87 -7.67
N VAL A 116 -14.11 1.32 -8.40
CA VAL A 116 -14.83 0.50 -9.37
C VAL A 116 -13.93 0.13 -10.55
N ALA A 117 -13.18 1.08 -11.11
CA ALA A 117 -12.27 0.79 -12.22
C ALA A 117 -11.14 -0.17 -11.81
N ALA A 118 -10.56 0.04 -10.63
CA ALA A 118 -9.54 -0.86 -10.08
C ALA A 118 -10.09 -2.27 -9.84
N GLY A 119 -11.25 -2.39 -9.21
CA GLY A 119 -11.91 -3.67 -8.98
C GLY A 119 -12.26 -4.38 -10.29
N LEU A 120 -12.93 -3.69 -11.22
CA LEU A 120 -13.29 -4.29 -12.51
C LEU A 120 -12.07 -4.82 -13.25
N VAL A 121 -11.02 -4.00 -13.39
CA VAL A 121 -9.81 -4.41 -14.12
C VAL A 121 -9.02 -5.48 -13.38
N PHE A 122 -8.99 -5.44 -12.05
CA PHE A 122 -8.44 -6.52 -11.24
C PHE A 122 -9.20 -7.85 -11.44
N GLY A 123 -10.53 -7.80 -11.55
CA GLY A 123 -11.39 -8.97 -11.75
C GLY A 123 -11.45 -9.51 -13.17
N LEU A 124 -10.98 -8.76 -14.17
CA LEU A 124 -10.86 -9.25 -15.54
C LEU A 124 -9.77 -10.32 -15.60
N ALA A 125 -10.18 -11.58 -15.48
CA ALA A 125 -9.36 -12.78 -15.43
C ALA A 125 -8.63 -13.04 -16.76
N LEU A 126 -7.64 -12.23 -17.08
CA LEU A 126 -6.76 -12.43 -18.22
C LEU A 126 -5.53 -13.25 -17.78
N GLY A 127 -5.63 -14.58 -17.87
CA GLY A 127 -4.46 -15.46 -18.01
C GLY A 127 -3.53 -15.67 -16.82
N SER A 128 -3.98 -15.48 -15.58
CA SER A 128 -3.18 -15.81 -14.38
C SER A 128 -4.03 -16.41 -13.27
N ASP A 129 -3.69 -17.63 -12.85
CA ASP A 129 -4.33 -18.34 -11.72
C ASP A 129 -3.75 -17.91 -10.36
N THR A 130 -2.72 -17.04 -10.37
CA THR A 130 -2.11 -16.49 -9.16
C THR A 130 -2.91 -15.29 -8.65
N VAL A 131 -3.40 -15.41 -7.42
CA VAL A 131 -3.98 -14.28 -6.68
C VAL A 131 -2.84 -13.43 -6.14
N SER A 132 -2.74 -12.18 -6.60
CA SER A 132 -1.73 -11.25 -6.13
C SER A 132 -1.95 -10.85 -4.67
N LEU A 133 -0.86 -10.85 -3.89
CA LEU A 133 -0.86 -10.39 -2.50
C LEU A 133 -0.61 -8.88 -2.37
N LEU A 134 -0.30 -8.19 -3.47
CA LEU A 134 0.03 -6.76 -3.47
C LEU A 134 -1.06 -5.84 -2.87
N PRO A 135 -2.38 -6.09 -3.06
CA PRO A 135 -3.42 -5.29 -2.39
C PRO A 135 -3.29 -5.27 -0.86
N TYR A 136 -2.82 -6.37 -0.25
CA TYR A 136 -2.67 -6.48 1.20
C TYR A 136 -1.53 -5.62 1.75
N GLU A 137 -0.57 -5.18 0.91
CA GLU A 137 0.47 -4.23 1.34
C GLU A 137 -0.11 -2.85 1.68
N HIS A 138 -1.28 -2.53 1.15
CA HIS A 138 -1.91 -1.22 1.28
C HIS A 138 -3.11 -1.20 2.23
N THR A 139 -3.21 -2.19 3.13
CA THR A 139 -4.21 -2.22 4.23
C THR A 139 -3.63 -1.80 5.58
N LYS A 140 -2.31 -1.62 5.65
CA LYS A 140 -1.58 -1.29 6.88
C LYS A 140 -1.12 0.16 6.87
N LEU A 141 -0.97 0.74 8.06
CA LEU A 141 -0.34 2.05 8.18
C LEU A 141 1.16 1.93 7.99
N ASN A 142 1.64 2.56 6.93
CA ASN A 142 3.05 2.73 6.63
C ASN A 142 3.48 4.17 6.94
N LEU A 143 4.48 4.31 7.81
CA LEU A 143 4.97 5.61 8.25
C LEU A 143 5.60 6.43 7.10
N VAL A 144 6.17 5.77 6.09
CA VAL A 144 6.74 6.42 4.92
C VAL A 144 5.65 6.99 4.02
N ASP A 145 4.62 6.20 3.73
CA ASP A 145 3.46 6.66 2.95
C ASP A 145 2.74 7.79 3.69
N PHE A 146 2.65 7.70 5.01
CA PHE A 146 2.12 8.77 5.85
C PHE A 146 2.97 10.06 5.77
N GLY A 147 4.30 9.96 5.82
CA GLY A 147 5.19 11.11 5.65
C GLY A 147 5.08 11.74 4.26
N LEU A 148 4.97 10.91 3.22
CA LEU A 148 4.74 11.33 1.83
C LEU A 148 3.42 12.07 1.68
N LEU A 149 2.34 11.51 2.24
CA LEU A 149 1.01 12.10 2.29
C LEU A 149 1.01 13.49 2.94
N LEU A 150 1.58 13.60 4.15
CA LEU A 150 1.63 14.87 4.88
C LEU A 150 2.41 15.93 4.11
N THR A 151 3.58 15.56 3.60
CA THR A 151 4.44 16.48 2.83
C THR A 151 3.73 16.93 1.55
N GLY A 152 3.11 16.00 0.82
CA GLY A 152 2.33 16.30 -0.38
C GLY A 152 1.15 17.23 -0.09
N ALA A 153 0.38 16.98 0.97
CA ALA A 153 -0.76 17.81 1.35
C ALA A 153 -0.33 19.23 1.74
N VAL A 154 0.76 19.38 2.52
CA VAL A 154 1.34 20.67 2.90
C VAL A 154 1.80 21.44 1.66
N VAL A 155 2.61 20.82 0.80
CA VAL A 155 3.10 21.47 -0.43
C VAL A 155 1.95 21.86 -1.35
N MET A 156 0.95 20.99 -1.51
CA MET A 156 -0.23 21.28 -2.31
C MET A 156 -0.99 22.50 -1.78
N ALA A 157 -1.19 22.61 -0.46
CA ALA A 157 -1.82 23.77 0.16
C ALA A 157 -0.98 25.05 0.02
N ILE A 158 0.34 24.98 0.19
CA ILE A 158 1.25 26.12 -0.01
C ILE A 158 1.19 26.62 -1.45
N VAL A 159 1.27 25.71 -2.43
CA VAL A 159 1.27 26.08 -3.84
C VAL A 159 -0.08 26.64 -4.26
N LEU A 160 -1.18 26.05 -3.79
CA LEU A 160 -2.53 26.58 -4.01
C LEU A 160 -2.64 28.02 -3.50
N ALA A 161 -2.24 28.27 -2.25
CA ALA A 161 -2.31 29.58 -1.64
C ALA A 161 -1.40 30.62 -2.33
N ARG A 162 -0.21 30.22 -2.78
CA ARG A 162 0.76 31.17 -3.38
C ARG A 162 0.53 31.43 -4.86
N SER A 163 0.07 30.42 -5.59
CA SER A 163 0.06 30.45 -7.05
C SER A 163 -1.31 30.30 -7.68
N GLU A 164 -2.36 30.07 -6.87
CA GLU A 164 -3.74 29.87 -7.32
C GLU A 164 -3.88 28.68 -8.29
N ARG A 165 -3.02 27.65 -8.12
CA ARG A 165 -3.00 26.41 -8.92
C ARG A 165 -2.60 25.23 -8.06
N LEU A 166 -2.97 24.03 -8.49
CA LEU A 166 -2.56 22.78 -7.84
C LEU A 166 -1.17 22.35 -8.30
N ALA A 167 -0.29 22.02 -7.35
CA ALA A 167 1.00 21.42 -7.63
C ALA A 167 0.82 19.97 -8.12
N GLY A 168 1.19 19.70 -9.38
CA GLY A 168 1.09 18.36 -9.96
C GLY A 168 1.85 17.31 -9.14
N VAL A 169 3.13 17.55 -8.84
CA VAL A 169 3.98 16.60 -8.10
C VAL A 169 3.45 16.34 -6.67
N ALA A 170 3.01 17.38 -5.97
CA ALA A 170 2.44 17.22 -4.63
C ALA A 170 1.10 16.47 -4.67
N SER A 171 0.30 16.71 -5.71
CA SER A 171 -0.93 15.96 -5.95
C SER A 171 -0.67 14.48 -6.22
N VAL A 172 0.41 14.13 -6.93
CA VAL A 172 0.81 12.73 -7.17
C VAL A 172 1.14 12.04 -5.85
N ALA A 173 1.89 12.68 -4.94
CA ALA A 173 2.23 12.12 -3.63
C ALA A 173 0.97 11.81 -2.79
N VAL A 174 0.01 12.73 -2.76
CA VAL A 174 -1.27 12.54 -2.07
C VAL A 174 -2.11 11.47 -2.79
N ALA A 175 -2.14 11.46 -4.13
CA ALA A 175 -2.88 10.48 -4.90
C ALA A 175 -2.33 9.05 -4.74
N TYR A 176 -1.02 8.87 -4.76
CA TYR A 176 -0.37 7.59 -4.45
C TYR A 176 -0.85 7.04 -3.10
N SER A 177 -0.79 7.87 -2.07
CA SER A 177 -1.14 7.46 -0.71
C SER A 177 -2.64 7.18 -0.53
N LEU A 178 -3.51 7.83 -1.29
CA LEU A 178 -4.96 7.64 -1.21
C LEU A 178 -5.47 6.53 -2.13
N PHE A 179 -5.00 6.48 -3.37
CA PHE A 179 -5.60 5.62 -4.39
C PHE A 179 -5.12 4.18 -4.33
N LEU A 180 -3.93 3.91 -3.78
CA LEU A 180 -3.48 2.54 -3.55
C LEU A 180 -4.39 1.78 -2.56
N PRO A 181 -4.59 2.24 -1.31
CA PRO A 181 -5.56 1.59 -0.41
C PRO A 181 -6.97 1.57 -0.99
N LEU A 182 -7.39 2.62 -1.71
CA LEU A 182 -8.69 2.61 -2.35
C LEU A 182 -8.84 1.55 -3.46
N GLY A 183 -7.81 1.36 -4.28
CA GLY A 183 -7.79 0.29 -5.29
C GLY A 183 -7.75 -1.09 -4.65
N ALA A 184 -7.07 -1.23 -3.51
CA ALA A 184 -7.04 -2.48 -2.75
C ALA A 184 -8.43 -2.82 -2.18
N ALA A 185 -9.19 -1.82 -1.74
CA ALA A 185 -10.60 -1.99 -1.38
C ALA A 185 -11.43 -2.47 -2.58
N GLY A 186 -11.20 -1.89 -3.77
CA GLY A 186 -11.83 -2.34 -5.02
C GLY A 186 -11.50 -3.80 -5.37
N ALA A 187 -10.25 -4.22 -5.22
CA ALA A 187 -9.82 -5.61 -5.40
C ALA A 187 -10.45 -6.54 -4.35
N GLY A 188 -10.51 -6.12 -3.09
CA GLY A 188 -11.15 -6.89 -2.01
C GLY A 188 -12.64 -7.15 -2.25
N LEU A 189 -13.37 -6.19 -2.85
CA LEU A 189 -14.77 -6.39 -3.22
C LEU A 189 -14.94 -7.49 -4.28
N VAL A 190 -13.99 -7.61 -5.21
CA VAL A 190 -14.00 -8.64 -6.25
C VAL A 190 -13.67 -10.01 -5.66
N LEU A 191 -12.70 -10.06 -4.74
CA LEU A 191 -12.32 -11.28 -4.03
C LEU A 191 -13.37 -11.71 -2.98
N SER A 192 -14.35 -10.86 -2.68
CA SER A 192 -15.30 -11.04 -1.57
C SER A 192 -14.61 -11.17 -0.19
N GLU A 193 -13.43 -10.58 -0.05
CA GLU A 193 -12.61 -10.64 1.16
C GLU A 193 -12.88 -9.44 2.06
N SER A 194 -13.72 -9.65 3.08
CA SER A 194 -14.20 -8.55 3.93
C SER A 194 -13.08 -7.88 4.73
N GLU A 195 -12.06 -8.62 5.15
CA GLU A 195 -10.90 -8.09 5.87
C GLU A 195 -10.08 -7.14 4.99
N LEU A 196 -9.85 -7.50 3.72
CA LEU A 196 -9.13 -6.66 2.76
C LEU A 196 -9.89 -5.36 2.50
N VAL A 197 -11.22 -5.45 2.27
CA VAL A 197 -12.06 -4.27 2.05
C VAL A 197 -12.02 -3.34 3.26
N GLN A 198 -12.17 -3.88 4.47
CA GLN A 198 -12.19 -3.08 5.70
C GLN A 198 -10.84 -2.42 5.97
N GLY A 199 -9.74 -3.18 5.94
CA GLY A 199 -8.40 -2.64 6.21
C GLY A 199 -7.98 -1.58 5.18
N ALA A 200 -8.27 -1.83 3.91
CA ALA A 200 -7.98 -0.90 2.82
C ALA A 200 -8.84 0.38 2.91
N ALA A 201 -10.14 0.25 3.17
CA ALA A 201 -11.05 1.38 3.33
C ALA A 201 -10.68 2.26 4.54
N LEU A 202 -10.32 1.64 5.68
CA LEU A 202 -9.85 2.36 6.86
C LEU A 202 -8.57 3.15 6.58
N THR A 203 -7.61 2.52 5.89
CA THR A 203 -6.36 3.17 5.49
C THR A 203 -6.63 4.37 4.58
N PHE A 204 -7.52 4.21 3.60
CA PHE A 204 -7.96 5.31 2.72
C PHE A 204 -8.60 6.47 3.50
N VAL A 205 -9.57 6.19 4.38
CA VAL A 205 -10.26 7.23 5.16
C VAL A 205 -9.29 7.96 6.10
N LEU A 206 -8.38 7.23 6.75
CA LEU A 206 -7.38 7.81 7.62
C LEU A 206 -6.42 8.71 6.84
N HIS A 207 -5.91 8.26 5.69
CA HIS A 207 -5.08 9.08 4.81
C HIS A 207 -5.83 10.32 4.31
N LEU A 208 -7.11 10.19 3.93
CA LEU A 208 -7.91 11.33 3.46
C LEU A 208 -8.09 12.36 4.57
N THR A 209 -8.39 11.90 5.79
CA THR A 209 -8.57 12.76 6.96
C THR A 209 -7.30 13.56 7.23
N TRP A 210 -6.13 12.89 7.26
CA TRP A 210 -4.85 13.56 7.49
C TRP A 210 -4.43 14.48 6.35
N ALA A 211 -4.71 14.13 5.09
CA ALA A 211 -4.44 15.01 3.95
C ALA A 211 -5.21 16.32 4.06
N VAL A 212 -6.52 16.24 4.31
CA VAL A 212 -7.35 17.45 4.43
C VAL A 212 -6.96 18.23 5.68
N ALA A 213 -6.60 17.57 6.79
CA ALA A 213 -6.18 18.20 8.05
C ALA A 213 -4.85 18.95 7.90
N ALA A 214 -3.85 18.33 7.26
CA ALA A 214 -2.57 18.95 6.95
C ALA A 214 -2.74 20.16 6.02
N GLY A 215 -3.60 20.03 5.00
CA GLY A 215 -3.94 21.14 4.12
C GLY A 215 -4.61 22.30 4.85
N LEU A 216 -5.60 22.01 5.71
CA LEU A 216 -6.30 23.00 6.53
C LEU A 216 -5.32 23.72 7.47
N PHE A 217 -4.52 22.95 8.21
CA PHE A 217 -3.51 23.48 9.13
C PHE A 217 -2.54 24.42 8.40
N THR A 218 -2.07 24.02 7.21
CA THR A 218 -1.19 24.83 6.37
C THR A 218 -1.84 26.14 5.95
N LEU A 219 -3.09 26.12 5.49
CA LEU A 219 -3.83 27.33 5.11
C LEU A 219 -4.02 28.27 6.31
N VAL A 220 -4.32 27.74 7.50
CA VAL A 220 -4.42 28.51 8.74
C VAL A 220 -3.09 29.20 9.05
N LEU A 221 -1.96 28.48 8.97
CA LEU A 221 -0.61 29.04 9.18
C LEU A 221 -0.28 30.13 8.15
N MET A 222 -0.79 30.01 6.93
CA MET A 222 -0.64 31.01 5.88
C MET A 222 -1.55 32.24 6.05
N GLY A 223 -2.39 32.27 7.09
CA GLY A 223 -3.21 33.44 7.44
C GLY A 223 -4.60 33.43 6.82
N PHE A 224 -5.05 32.30 6.25
CA PHE A 224 -6.45 32.14 5.87
C PHE A 224 -7.31 32.13 7.14
N ARG A 225 -8.14 33.15 7.30
CA ARG A 225 -9.15 33.22 8.37
C ARG A 225 -10.54 32.97 7.76
N PRO A 226 -11.52 32.47 8.54
CA PRO A 226 -12.90 32.47 8.10
C PRO A 226 -13.38 33.90 7.78
N LEU A 227 -14.19 34.05 6.73
CA LEU A 227 -14.83 35.33 6.40
C LEU A 227 -16.07 35.58 7.25
N THR A 228 -16.75 34.51 7.66
CA THR A 228 -17.90 34.59 8.56
C THR A 228 -17.36 34.82 9.98
N GLY A 229 -17.64 35.99 10.57
CA GLY A 229 -17.21 36.41 11.90
C GLY A 229 -17.70 35.56 13.08
N SER A 230 -18.07 34.30 12.88
CA SER A 230 -18.35 33.34 13.94
C SER A 230 -17.16 32.38 14.06
N GLY A 231 -16.57 32.25 15.24
CA GLY A 231 -15.54 31.24 15.55
C GLY A 231 -16.01 29.77 15.44
N ARG A 232 -17.15 29.52 14.79
CA ARG A 232 -17.85 28.24 14.68
C ARG A 232 -17.44 27.45 13.45
N SER A 233 -16.90 28.07 12.40
CA SER A 233 -16.50 27.37 11.15
C SER A 233 -15.20 26.58 11.29
N LEU A 234 -14.20 27.15 11.98
CA LEU A 234 -12.94 26.47 12.29
C LEU A 234 -13.18 25.33 13.29
N ALA A 235 -14.00 25.57 14.32
CA ALA A 235 -14.39 24.54 15.30
C ALA A 235 -15.22 23.43 14.65
N ALA A 236 -16.18 23.74 13.78
CA ALA A 236 -16.96 22.73 13.06
C ALA A 236 -16.11 21.89 12.10
N ALA A 237 -15.12 22.47 11.43
CA ALA A 237 -14.20 21.72 10.58
C ALA A 237 -13.28 20.78 11.38
N ILE A 238 -12.73 21.27 12.51
CA ILE A 238 -11.91 20.48 13.43
C ILE A 238 -12.73 19.37 14.10
N VAL A 239 -13.98 19.67 14.49
CA VAL A 239 -14.90 18.69 15.09
C VAL A 239 -15.38 17.67 14.04
N MET A 240 -15.61 18.06 12.80
CA MET A 240 -16.08 17.13 11.75
C MET A 240 -14.95 16.22 11.24
N MET A 241 -13.71 16.72 11.14
CA MET A 241 -12.52 15.89 10.92
C MET A 241 -12.22 14.98 12.11
N GLY A 242 -12.29 15.54 13.32
CA GLY A 242 -12.08 14.79 14.55
C GLY A 242 -13.12 13.68 14.72
N LEU A 243 -14.39 13.97 14.44
CA LEU A 243 -15.48 13.00 14.50
C LEU A 243 -15.35 11.95 13.41
N LEU A 244 -14.92 12.30 12.19
CA LEU A 244 -14.68 11.32 11.13
C LEU A 244 -13.47 10.41 11.45
N GLY A 245 -12.40 10.98 12.02
CA GLY A 245 -11.24 10.22 12.49
C GLY A 245 -11.55 9.33 13.70
N VAL A 246 -12.36 9.82 14.65
CA VAL A 246 -12.79 9.09 15.84
C VAL A 246 -13.82 8.01 15.51
N VAL A 247 -14.75 8.26 14.60
CA VAL A 247 -15.68 7.22 14.09
C VAL A 247 -14.92 6.14 13.30
N SER A 248 -13.85 6.51 12.60
CA SER A 248 -12.96 5.53 11.95
C SER A 248 -12.12 4.73 12.95
N ALA A 249 -11.72 5.34 14.07
CA ALA A 249 -10.96 4.67 15.12
C ALA A 249 -11.83 3.81 16.06
N LEU A 250 -13.12 4.16 16.23
CA LEU A 250 -14.05 3.48 17.14
C LEU A 250 -15.04 2.53 16.43
N GLY A 251 -15.16 2.61 15.10
CA GLY A 251 -16.25 1.98 14.35
C GLY A 251 -16.08 0.51 13.97
N PHE A 252 -14.88 0.00 13.74
CA PHE A 252 -14.66 -1.41 13.36
C PHE A 252 -13.32 -1.89 13.91
N GLY A 253 -13.39 -2.80 14.88
CA GLY A 253 -12.31 -3.16 15.78
C GLY A 253 -11.07 -3.74 15.09
N THR A 254 -9.90 -3.36 15.64
CA THR A 254 -8.67 -4.15 15.70
C THR A 254 -8.13 -4.72 14.40
N SER A 255 -7.17 -4.03 13.75
CA SER A 255 -6.02 -4.67 13.05
C SER A 255 -5.13 -3.73 12.22
N VAL A 256 -5.18 -2.40 12.42
CA VAL A 256 -4.18 -1.53 11.77
C VAL A 256 -2.92 -1.46 12.64
N LEU A 257 -2.12 -2.52 12.61
CA LEU A 257 -0.75 -2.48 13.14
C LEU A 257 0.08 -1.54 12.27
N ALA A 258 0.70 -0.54 12.88
CA ALA A 258 1.70 0.28 12.21
C ALA A 258 2.88 -0.63 11.82
N ALA A 259 3.09 -0.81 10.52
CA ALA A 259 4.25 -1.53 10.02
C ALA A 259 5.45 -0.57 9.95
N LEU A 260 6.62 -1.04 10.41
CA LEU A 260 7.88 -0.36 10.15
C LEU A 260 8.11 -0.27 8.62
N PRO A 261 8.84 0.74 8.11
CA PRO A 261 9.06 0.90 6.68
C PRO A 261 9.68 -0.36 6.08
N THR A 262 8.92 -1.05 5.23
CA THR A 262 9.46 -2.11 4.38
C THR A 262 10.44 -1.46 3.39
N PRO A 263 11.70 -1.90 3.31
CA PRO A 263 12.63 -1.37 2.32
C PRO A 263 12.05 -1.60 0.93
N THR A 264 11.94 -0.53 0.13
CA THR A 264 11.59 -0.62 -1.28
C THR A 264 12.54 -1.61 -1.95
N PRO A 265 12.08 -2.73 -2.56
CA PRO A 265 12.97 -3.62 -3.27
C PRO A 265 13.64 -2.84 -4.40
N THR A 266 14.95 -2.70 -4.31
CA THR A 266 15.78 -2.14 -5.37
C THR A 266 15.70 -3.12 -6.54
N PRO A 267 15.41 -2.69 -7.78
CA PRO A 267 15.48 -3.58 -8.94
C PRO A 267 16.91 -4.11 -9.05
N THR A 268 17.10 -5.35 -8.61
CA THR A 268 18.38 -6.05 -8.71
C THR A 268 18.38 -6.73 -10.07
N LEU A 269 19.34 -6.37 -10.93
CA LEU A 269 19.53 -7.06 -12.21
C LEU A 269 19.91 -8.51 -11.91
N THR A 270 18.98 -9.45 -12.09
CA THR A 270 19.26 -10.88 -11.99
C THR A 270 20.09 -11.29 -13.21
N PRO A 271 21.33 -11.81 -13.05
CA PRO A 271 22.06 -12.38 -14.18
C PRO A 271 21.35 -13.66 -14.64
N THR A 272 20.90 -13.67 -15.89
CA THR A 272 20.37 -14.87 -16.55
C THR A 272 21.49 -15.89 -16.71
N VAL A 273 21.45 -16.99 -15.95
CA VAL A 273 22.37 -18.12 -16.14
C VAL A 273 21.97 -18.86 -17.40
N THR A 274 22.77 -18.75 -18.46
CA THR A 274 22.63 -19.59 -19.66
C THR A 274 22.99 -21.04 -19.29
N ALA A 275 22.03 -21.95 -19.35
CA ALA A 275 22.27 -23.37 -19.12
C ALA A 275 23.19 -23.92 -20.21
N THR A 276 24.33 -24.49 -19.80
CA THR A 276 25.21 -25.30 -20.66
C THR A 276 24.71 -26.75 -20.62
N PRO A 277 24.54 -27.45 -21.76
CA PRO A 277 24.05 -28.82 -21.74
C PRO A 277 25.08 -29.77 -21.13
N THR A 278 24.71 -30.45 -20.05
CA THR A 278 25.50 -31.54 -19.44
C THR A 278 25.19 -32.85 -20.15
N ALA A 279 26.21 -33.58 -20.58
CA ALA A 279 26.08 -34.88 -21.24
C ALA A 279 25.59 -35.96 -20.26
N THR A 280 24.50 -36.64 -20.62
CA THR A 280 23.93 -37.79 -19.89
C THR A 280 24.73 -39.06 -20.20
N ALA A 281 25.28 -39.71 -19.18
CA ALA A 281 25.82 -41.06 -19.30
C ALA A 281 24.68 -42.09 -19.11
N THR A 282 24.45 -42.94 -20.11
CA THR A 282 23.51 -44.06 -20.06
C THR A 282 24.19 -45.28 -19.41
N LEU A 283 23.64 -45.79 -18.32
CA LEU A 283 24.03 -47.09 -17.76
C LEU A 283 23.13 -48.20 -18.32
N THR A 284 23.75 -49.19 -18.94
CA THR A 284 23.13 -50.43 -19.40
C THR A 284 23.12 -51.43 -18.24
N VAL A 285 21.94 -51.92 -17.84
CA VAL A 285 21.81 -53.04 -16.89
C VAL A 285 21.37 -54.30 -17.65
N THR A 286 22.21 -55.34 -17.53
CA THR A 286 22.03 -56.68 -18.09
C THR A 286 20.98 -57.48 -17.29
N PRO A 287 20.04 -58.20 -17.92
CA PRO A 287 19.15 -59.13 -17.23
C PRO A 287 19.81 -60.51 -17.02
N THR A 288 19.62 -61.15 -15.86
CA THR A 288 20.03 -62.54 -15.60
C THR A 288 19.04 -63.18 -14.60
N PRO A 289 18.76 -64.51 -14.71
CA PRO A 289 17.39 -65.03 -14.63
C PRO A 289 16.94 -65.63 -13.28
N THR A 290 15.62 -65.83 -13.26
CA THR A 290 14.69 -66.47 -12.31
C THR A 290 15.06 -67.88 -11.80
N ALA A 291 14.78 -68.13 -10.51
CA ALA A 291 14.35 -69.39 -9.88
C ALA A 291 13.92 -69.06 -8.43
N THR A 292 12.97 -69.67 -7.73
CA THR A 292 11.91 -70.67 -7.94
C THR A 292 10.99 -70.54 -6.71
N HIS A 293 9.69 -70.76 -6.88
CA HIS A 293 8.66 -70.61 -5.84
C HIS A 293 8.88 -71.49 -4.60
N THR A 294 8.70 -70.92 -3.41
CA THR A 294 8.40 -71.64 -2.16
C THR A 294 7.16 -71.00 -1.53
N ALA A 295 6.08 -71.76 -1.37
CA ALA A 295 4.87 -71.32 -0.69
C ALA A 295 5.02 -71.58 0.81
N THR A 296 4.92 -70.55 1.66
CA THR A 296 4.79 -70.74 3.11
C THR A 296 4.02 -69.57 3.76
N SER A 297 2.91 -69.94 4.39
CA SER A 297 2.02 -69.25 5.34
C SER A 297 1.73 -67.75 5.16
N THR A 298 0.48 -67.47 4.80
CA THR A 298 -0.21 -66.18 4.88
C THR A 298 -0.16 -65.61 6.28
N ALA A 299 0.62 -64.54 6.48
CA ALA A 299 0.46 -63.63 7.62
C ALA A 299 -0.77 -62.76 7.38
N THR A 300 -1.71 -62.76 8.31
CA THR A 300 -2.85 -61.85 8.33
C THR A 300 -2.31 -60.43 8.52
N ASN A 301 -2.35 -59.61 7.46
CA ASN A 301 -2.09 -58.17 7.56
C ASN A 301 -3.18 -57.54 8.44
N THR A 302 -2.88 -57.33 9.72
CA THR A 302 -3.56 -56.29 10.48
C THR A 302 -3.25 -54.97 9.78
N PRO A 303 -4.23 -54.15 9.38
CA PRO A 303 -3.94 -52.81 8.87
C PRO A 303 -3.27 -52.02 10.00
N THR A 304 -1.95 -51.95 9.97
CA THR A 304 -1.20 -50.96 10.75
C THR A 304 -1.58 -49.61 10.15
N LEU A 305 -2.25 -48.78 10.95
CA LEU A 305 -2.48 -47.38 10.59
C LEU A 305 -1.09 -46.77 10.33
N THR A 306 -0.76 -46.53 9.06
CA THR A 306 0.41 -45.74 8.70
C THR A 306 0.22 -44.38 9.36
N PRO A 307 1.09 -43.96 10.29
CA PRO A 307 0.96 -42.65 10.91
C PRO A 307 1.02 -41.60 9.81
N THR A 308 -0.03 -40.78 9.69
CA THR A 308 -0.04 -39.65 8.77
C THR A 308 1.13 -38.74 9.15
N PRO A 309 2.10 -38.51 8.24
CA PRO A 309 3.22 -37.65 8.56
C PRO A 309 2.73 -36.25 8.96
N PRO A 310 3.32 -35.62 10.00
CA PRO A 310 2.83 -34.37 10.52
C PRO A 310 3.02 -33.24 9.50
N SER A 311 1.96 -32.49 9.25
CA SER A 311 2.00 -31.30 8.41
C SER A 311 2.65 -30.14 9.15
N ALA A 312 3.45 -29.36 8.44
CA ALA A 312 4.06 -28.14 8.92
C ALA A 312 3.84 -27.00 7.92
N ILE A 313 4.02 -25.76 8.37
CA ILE A 313 4.02 -24.58 7.52
C ILE A 313 5.28 -23.77 7.78
N VAL A 314 5.82 -23.14 6.74
CA VAL A 314 6.96 -22.25 6.90
C VAL A 314 6.50 -20.94 7.56
N LEU A 315 7.08 -20.59 8.70
CA LEU A 315 6.76 -19.38 9.44
C LEU A 315 8.02 -18.69 9.99
N GLY A 316 7.94 -17.38 10.23
CA GLY A 316 8.99 -16.64 10.93
C GLY A 316 10.13 -16.17 10.02
N THR A 317 9.98 -16.28 8.70
CA THR A 317 10.98 -15.81 7.73
C THR A 317 10.85 -14.31 7.42
N ASN A 318 9.90 -13.61 8.05
CA ASN A 318 9.53 -12.22 7.71
C ASN A 318 9.15 -12.06 6.23
N PHE A 319 8.35 -12.99 5.70
CA PHE A 319 7.90 -13.06 4.30
C PHE A 319 9.01 -13.29 3.27
N ARG A 320 10.22 -13.67 3.72
CA ARG A 320 11.33 -13.96 2.81
C ARG A 320 11.38 -15.40 2.36
N GLY A 321 10.54 -16.29 2.90
CA GLY A 321 10.61 -17.73 2.68
C GLY A 321 11.86 -18.36 3.29
N ALA A 322 11.95 -19.67 3.17
CA ALA A 322 13.04 -20.49 3.68
C ALA A 322 13.76 -21.19 2.53
N ILE A 323 15.05 -21.44 2.71
CA ILE A 323 15.89 -22.11 1.71
C ILE A 323 15.88 -23.61 2.00
N LEU A 324 15.49 -24.39 0.99
CA LEU A 324 15.59 -25.84 0.99
C LEU A 324 17.01 -26.26 0.59
N ARG A 325 17.58 -27.23 1.31
CA ARG A 325 18.97 -27.69 1.10
C ARG A 325 19.06 -29.19 0.82
N ASP A 326 20.15 -29.62 0.21
CA ASP A 326 20.40 -31.03 -0.13
C ASP A 326 20.73 -31.88 1.11
N LYS A 327 21.36 -31.28 2.11
CA LYS A 327 21.67 -31.85 3.42
C LYS A 327 21.64 -30.76 4.50
N PRO A 328 21.65 -31.12 5.81
CA PRO A 328 21.77 -30.13 6.88
C PRO A 328 23.00 -29.23 6.68
N ASP A 329 22.78 -27.91 6.64
CA ASP A 329 23.81 -26.89 6.35
C ASP A 329 24.50 -27.05 4.97
N GLY A 330 23.85 -27.75 4.04
CA GLY A 330 24.36 -28.06 2.70
C GLY A 330 24.20 -26.96 1.67
N ALA A 331 24.27 -27.30 0.39
CA ALA A 331 24.03 -26.36 -0.69
C ALA A 331 22.52 -26.03 -0.80
N PRO A 332 22.15 -24.79 -1.17
CA PRO A 332 20.76 -24.47 -1.49
C PRO A 332 20.31 -25.26 -2.73
N VAL A 333 19.21 -25.97 -2.61
CA VAL A 333 18.57 -26.74 -3.69
C VAL A 333 17.40 -25.97 -4.25
N ASP A 334 16.56 -25.40 -3.36
CA ASP A 334 15.37 -24.67 -3.77
C ASP A 334 14.93 -23.65 -2.71
N PHE A 335 13.85 -22.95 -3.00
CA PHE A 335 13.23 -21.95 -2.15
C PHE A 335 11.78 -22.34 -1.83
N VAL A 336 11.38 -22.12 -0.58
CA VAL A 336 10.06 -22.42 -0.05
C VAL A 336 9.43 -21.13 0.47
N ALA A 337 8.22 -20.82 0.04
CA ALA A 337 7.53 -19.59 0.42
C ALA A 337 7.05 -19.64 1.88
N GLU A 338 6.89 -18.46 2.50
CA GLU A 338 6.22 -18.36 3.79
C GLU A 338 4.77 -18.87 3.69
N ARG A 339 4.31 -19.62 4.68
CA ARG A 339 3.00 -20.31 4.77
C ARG A 339 2.81 -21.44 3.77
N GLU A 340 3.84 -21.85 3.04
CA GLU A 340 3.77 -23.03 2.19
C GLU A 340 3.58 -24.28 3.06
N PRO A 341 2.58 -25.13 2.76
CA PRO A 341 2.35 -26.37 3.49
C PRO A 341 3.41 -27.40 3.11
N LEU A 342 4.01 -28.02 4.13
CA LEU A 342 5.06 -29.00 4.01
C LEU A 342 4.70 -30.25 4.81
N LEU A 343 5.25 -31.37 4.37
CA LEU A 343 5.18 -32.62 5.09
C LEU A 343 6.52 -32.90 5.75
N ILE A 344 6.55 -33.05 7.08
CA ILE A 344 7.78 -33.48 7.76
C ILE A 344 7.93 -34.98 7.54
N ILE A 345 9.01 -35.37 6.87
CA ILE A 345 9.31 -36.77 6.54
C ILE A 345 10.57 -37.29 7.22
N GLY A 346 11.36 -36.43 7.89
CA GLY A 346 12.52 -36.84 8.68
C GLY A 346 13.13 -35.70 9.53
N GLY A 347 14.07 -36.05 10.41
CA GLY A 347 14.68 -35.12 11.39
C GLY A 347 14.09 -35.25 12.81
N PRO A 348 14.52 -34.41 13.77
CA PRO A 348 15.51 -33.35 13.61
C PRO A 348 16.95 -33.89 13.56
N GLU A 349 17.77 -33.35 12.66
CA GLU A 349 19.20 -33.61 12.59
C GLU A 349 20.01 -32.35 12.98
N PRO A 350 20.89 -32.42 13.99
CA PRO A 350 21.69 -31.27 14.42
C PRO A 350 22.89 -31.04 13.48
N SER A 351 23.04 -29.82 12.98
CA SER A 351 24.23 -29.39 12.21
C SER A 351 24.52 -27.91 12.46
N ALA A 352 25.80 -27.56 12.65
CA ALA A 352 26.27 -26.19 12.93
C ALA A 352 25.54 -25.44 14.07
N GLY A 353 25.03 -26.18 15.07
CA GLY A 353 24.29 -25.60 16.20
C GLY A 353 22.82 -25.28 15.92
N GLN A 354 22.30 -25.71 14.76
CA GLN A 354 20.90 -25.55 14.37
C GLN A 354 20.26 -26.92 14.13
N LEU A 355 18.93 -27.00 14.26
CA LEU A 355 18.17 -28.22 14.00
C LEU A 355 17.57 -28.18 12.61
N TRP A 356 17.78 -29.25 11.85
CA TRP A 356 17.31 -29.39 10.47
C TRP A 356 16.28 -30.49 10.35
N TRP A 357 15.26 -30.28 9.51
CA TRP A 357 14.20 -31.24 9.26
C TRP A 357 14.12 -31.54 7.77
N LEU A 358 13.92 -32.81 7.43
CA LEU A 358 13.66 -33.24 6.07
C LEU A 358 12.17 -33.07 5.79
N VAL A 359 11.86 -32.26 4.78
CA VAL A 359 10.50 -31.91 4.39
C VAL A 359 10.22 -32.31 2.94
N ARG A 360 8.97 -32.64 2.66
CA ARG A 360 8.45 -32.91 1.31
C ARG A 360 7.35 -31.90 0.96
N ARG A 361 7.45 -31.32 -0.23
CA ARG A 361 6.42 -30.43 -0.80
C ARG A 361 5.30 -31.22 -1.48
N GLU A 362 4.21 -30.54 -1.82
CA GLU A 362 3.07 -31.14 -2.53
C GLU A 362 3.46 -31.65 -3.93
N ASP A 363 4.44 -31.01 -4.58
CA ASP A 363 5.00 -31.43 -5.88
C ASP A 363 5.89 -32.70 -5.79
N GLY A 364 6.08 -33.26 -4.59
CA GLY A 364 6.88 -34.45 -4.32
C GLY A 364 8.38 -34.20 -4.17
N SER A 365 8.85 -32.96 -4.30
CA SER A 365 10.25 -32.61 -4.07
C SER A 365 10.59 -32.58 -2.58
N GLU A 366 11.84 -32.91 -2.26
CA GLU A 366 12.33 -33.09 -0.90
C GLU A 366 13.58 -32.26 -0.63
N GLY A 367 13.75 -31.87 0.63
CA GLY A 367 15.02 -31.32 1.09
C GLY A 367 14.99 -30.89 2.56
N TRP A 368 16.11 -30.37 3.01
CA TRP A 368 16.35 -30.01 4.40
C TRP A 368 16.03 -28.54 4.65
N LEU A 369 15.21 -28.28 5.67
CA LEU A 369 14.80 -26.95 6.10
C LEU A 369 15.19 -26.71 7.56
N LEU A 370 15.45 -25.46 7.90
CA LEU A 370 15.77 -25.07 9.27
C LEU A 370 14.52 -25.18 10.16
N GLY A 371 14.66 -25.83 11.31
CA GLY A 371 13.58 -26.02 12.27
C GLY A 371 12.99 -24.73 12.83
N ASP A 372 13.80 -23.67 12.93
CA ASP A 372 13.36 -22.36 13.41
C ASP A 372 12.29 -21.72 12.51
N PHE A 373 12.20 -22.17 11.24
CA PHE A 373 11.21 -21.70 10.28
C PHE A 373 10.05 -22.67 10.07
N LEU A 374 9.98 -23.77 10.84
CA LEU A 374 8.90 -24.75 10.74
C LEU A 374 7.95 -24.64 11.93
N ALA A 375 6.67 -24.42 11.64
CA ALA A 375 5.60 -24.55 12.62
C ALA A 375 4.76 -25.78 12.29
N THR A 376 4.75 -26.76 13.19
CA THR A 376 3.90 -27.96 13.07
C THR A 376 2.44 -27.59 13.25
N VAL A 377 1.58 -28.00 12.33
CA VAL A 377 0.14 -27.79 12.42
C VAL A 377 -0.47 -29.03 13.06
N THR A 378 -0.92 -28.91 14.31
CA THR A 378 -1.71 -29.97 14.95
C THR A 378 -3.11 -29.97 14.31
N PRO A 379 -3.57 -31.07 13.68
CA PRO A 379 -4.93 -31.10 13.17
C PRO A 379 -5.92 -31.00 14.34
N THR A 380 -6.73 -29.95 14.37
CA THR A 380 -7.94 -29.91 15.20
C THR A 380 -8.91 -30.93 14.62
N GLY A 381 -9.12 -32.03 15.34
CA GLY A 381 -10.11 -33.04 14.99
C GLY A 381 -11.50 -32.42 14.83
N SER A 382 -12.14 -32.69 13.70
CA SER A 382 -13.53 -32.37 13.42
C SER A 382 -14.49 -33.11 14.35
#